data_AF-A0A4Q3FGJ8-F1
#
_entry.id   AF-A0A4Q3FGJ8-F1
#
_cell.length_a   1.000
_cell.length_b   1.000
_cell.length_c   1.000
_cell.angle_alpha   90.00
_cell.angle_beta   90.00
_cell.angle_gamma   90.00
#
_symmetry.space_group_name_H-M   'P 1'
#
loop_
_entity.id
_entity.type
_entity.pdbx_description
1 polymer ?
#
loop_
_entity_poly.entity_id
_entity_poly.type
_entity_poly.pdbx_seq_one_letter_code
_entity_poly.pdbx_strand_id
1 'polypeptide(L)'
;MPKRRNTPTEIPPITDFESCQRARPLILRRFADILGVWEVCANKACSRARSCQGQDTACLRAFMQAIPDAERREIGYALDNRAAGLTPGEAMERAQARVAGEIARQGE
;
A
#
# COMPACT_ATOMS: atom_id res chain seq x y z
N MET A 1 -16.12 -17.89 3.87
CA MET A 1 -15.41 -17.53 5.12
C MET A 1 -14.51 -16.33 4.86
N PRO A 2 -14.70 -15.17 5.51
CA PRO A 2 -13.75 -14.09 5.40
C PRO A 2 -12.48 -14.48 6.18
N LYS A 3 -11.41 -14.84 5.47
CA LYS A 3 -10.11 -15.12 6.11
C LYS A 3 -9.59 -13.81 6.71
N ARG A 4 -9.23 -13.89 8.00
CA ARG A 4 -8.86 -12.77 8.89
C ARG A 4 -7.93 -11.79 8.18
N ARG A 5 -8.35 -10.53 8.08
CA ARG A 5 -7.42 -9.40 7.94
C ARG A 5 -6.65 -9.35 9.26
N ASN A 6 -5.31 -9.41 9.23
CA ASN A 6 -4.53 -9.30 10.47
C ASN A 6 -4.97 -8.04 11.23
N THR A 7 -5.42 -8.19 12.47
CA THR A 7 -5.89 -7.07 13.28
C THR A 7 -4.72 -6.17 13.65
N PRO A 8 -4.88 -4.83 13.77
CA PRO A 8 -3.78 -3.93 14.14
C PRO A 8 -3.04 -4.37 15.42
N THR A 9 -3.76 -5.02 16.32
CA THR A 9 -3.29 -5.58 17.60
C THR A 9 -2.28 -6.73 17.47
N GLU A 10 -2.14 -7.32 16.28
CA GLU A 10 -1.17 -8.40 16.02
C GLU A 10 0.20 -7.85 15.58
N ILE A 11 0.32 -6.54 15.33
CA ILE A 11 1.59 -5.89 14.99
C ILE A 11 2.31 -5.54 16.31
N PRO A 12 3.50 -6.08 16.58
CA PRO A 12 4.23 -5.75 17.79
C PRO A 12 4.62 -4.26 17.80
N PRO A 13 4.71 -3.62 18.98
CA PRO A 13 5.15 -2.24 19.08
C PRO A 13 6.56 -2.10 18.49
N ILE A 14 6.76 -1.07 17.66
CA ILE A 14 8.02 -0.81 16.97
C ILE A 14 8.87 0.07 17.88
N THR A 15 9.70 -0.55 18.71
CA THR A 15 10.54 0.13 19.71
C THR A 15 12.02 0.11 19.36
N ASP A 16 12.43 -0.78 18.47
CA ASP A 16 13.82 -1.02 18.07
C ASP A 16 13.87 -1.64 16.66
N PHE A 17 15.10 -1.86 16.16
CA PHE A 17 15.31 -2.44 14.84
C PHE A 17 14.76 -3.87 14.72
N GLU A 18 14.89 -4.69 15.76
CA GLU A 18 14.47 -6.09 15.73
C GLU A 18 12.94 -6.23 15.73
N SER A 19 12.25 -5.43 16.53
CA SER A 19 10.78 -5.28 16.50
C SER A 19 10.31 -4.73 15.17
N CYS A 20 11.02 -3.78 14.56
CA CYS A 20 10.72 -3.31 13.19
C CYS A 20 10.80 -4.46 12.17
N GLN A 21 11.85 -5.28 12.22
CA GLN A 21 12.02 -6.42 11.32
C GLN A 21 10.91 -7.47 11.50
N ARG A 22 10.47 -7.72 12.74
CA ARG A 22 9.34 -8.62 13.04
C ARG A 22 7.98 -8.05 12.62
N ALA A 23 7.78 -6.74 12.78
CA ALA A 23 6.54 -6.06 12.40
C ALA A 23 6.38 -5.93 10.87
N ARG A 24 7.49 -5.76 10.15
CA ARG A 24 7.54 -5.51 8.71
C ARG A 24 6.69 -6.47 7.87
N PRO A 25 6.80 -7.81 7.96
CA PRO A 25 5.98 -8.71 7.16
C PRO A 25 4.48 -8.58 7.49
N LEU A 26 4.12 -8.36 8.76
CA LEU A 26 2.72 -8.21 9.19
C LEU A 26 2.10 -6.90 8.67
N ILE A 27 2.87 -5.81 8.70
CA ILE A 27 2.46 -4.51 8.15
C ILE A 27 2.25 -4.62 6.64
N LEU A 28 3.23 -5.13 5.91
CA LEU A 28 3.17 -5.23 4.45
C LEU A 28 2.04 -6.17 4.01
N ARG A 29 1.81 -7.24 4.75
CA ARG A 29 0.66 -8.13 4.58
C ARG A 29 -0.67 -7.37 4.71
N ARG A 30 -0.82 -6.59 5.77
CA ARG A 30 -2.02 -5.80 6.02
C ARG A 30 -2.25 -4.76 4.92
N PHE A 31 -1.19 -4.09 4.45
CA PHE A 31 -1.28 -3.18 3.30
C PHE A 31 -1.75 -3.90 2.03
N ALA A 32 -1.20 -5.09 1.73
CA ALA A 32 -1.62 -5.88 0.59
C ALA A 32 -3.11 -6.29 0.66
N ASP A 33 -3.61 -6.60 1.86
CA ASP A 33 -5.03 -6.90 2.09
C ASP A 33 -5.93 -5.67 1.94
N ILE A 34 -5.50 -4.50 2.41
CA ILE A 34 -6.24 -3.24 2.28
C ILE A 34 -6.33 -2.82 0.81
N LEU A 35 -5.22 -2.93 0.08
CA LEU A 35 -5.12 -2.56 -1.33
C LEU A 35 -5.72 -3.60 -2.27
N GLY A 36 -6.20 -4.75 -1.76
CA GLY A 36 -6.82 -5.78 -2.60
C GLY A 36 -5.85 -6.44 -3.58
N VAL A 37 -4.54 -6.42 -3.31
CA VAL A 37 -3.46 -6.85 -4.24
C VAL A 37 -3.69 -8.26 -4.82
N TRP A 38 -4.36 -9.13 -4.06
CA TRP A 38 -4.66 -10.50 -4.47
C TRP A 38 -5.68 -10.62 -5.61
N GLU A 39 -6.54 -9.61 -5.79
CA GLU A 39 -7.60 -9.61 -6.81
C GLU A 39 -7.03 -9.47 -8.22
N VAL A 40 -5.91 -8.77 -8.35
CA VAL A 40 -5.20 -8.54 -9.62
C VAL A 40 -4.06 -9.53 -9.88
N CYS A 41 -3.87 -10.52 -8.99
CA CYS A 41 -2.82 -11.52 -9.17
C CYS A 41 -3.16 -12.52 -10.29
N ALA A 42 -2.26 -12.67 -11.27
CA ALA A 42 -2.41 -13.64 -12.35
C ALA A 42 -2.42 -15.10 -11.84
N ASN A 43 -1.74 -15.38 -10.72
CA ASN A 43 -1.76 -16.69 -10.09
C ASN A 43 -3.02 -16.87 -9.22
N LYS A 44 -3.97 -17.67 -9.71
CA LYS A 44 -5.25 -17.93 -9.01
C LYS A 44 -5.08 -18.68 -7.69
N ALA A 45 -4.02 -19.47 -7.50
CA ALA A 45 -3.74 -20.11 -6.21
C ALA A 45 -3.32 -19.07 -5.16
N CYS A 46 -2.44 -18.13 -5.51
CA CYS A 46 -2.06 -17.00 -4.65
C CYS A 46 -3.26 -16.11 -4.32
N SER A 47 -4.10 -15.81 -5.32
CA SER A 47 -5.33 -15.02 -5.13
C SER A 47 -6.30 -15.69 -4.14
N ARG A 48 -6.57 -16.99 -4.30
CA ARG A 48 -7.46 -17.77 -3.41
C ARG A 48 -6.89 -17.94 -2.00
N ALA A 49 -5.58 -18.20 -1.88
CA ALA A 49 -4.90 -18.27 -0.60
C ALA A 49 -4.76 -16.88 0.05
N ARG A 50 -4.97 -15.81 -0.73
CA ARG A 50 -4.56 -14.45 -0.44
C ARG A 50 -3.13 -14.40 0.06
N SER A 51 -2.25 -15.31 -0.35
CA SER A 51 -0.91 -15.45 0.20
C SER A 51 0.10 -15.51 -0.93
N CYS A 52 1.23 -14.84 -0.76
CA CYS A 52 2.34 -15.02 -1.68
C CYS A 52 2.90 -16.42 -1.42
N GLN A 53 3.01 -17.23 -2.46
CA GLN A 53 3.75 -18.50 -2.41
C GLN A 53 5.28 -18.27 -2.51
N GLY A 54 5.72 -17.01 -2.52
CA GLY A 54 7.13 -16.58 -2.51
C GLY A 54 7.44 -15.69 -1.29
N GLN A 55 8.46 -14.82 -1.39
CA GLN A 55 8.84 -13.92 -0.29
C GLN A 55 7.68 -13.00 0.12
N ASP A 56 7.48 -12.82 1.44
CA ASP A 56 6.33 -12.15 2.11
C ASP A 56 5.95 -10.74 1.62
N THR A 57 6.72 -10.16 0.72
CA THR A 57 6.55 -8.78 0.21
C THR A 57 6.50 -8.71 -1.32
N ALA A 58 6.71 -9.82 -2.02
CA ALA A 58 6.86 -9.83 -3.47
C ALA A 58 5.58 -9.37 -4.18
N CYS A 59 4.39 -9.77 -3.71
CA CYS A 59 3.13 -9.35 -4.32
C CYS A 59 2.85 -7.86 -4.14
N LEU A 60 3.07 -7.31 -2.94
CA LEU A 60 2.91 -5.88 -2.70
C LEU A 60 3.92 -5.09 -3.52
N ARG A 61 5.18 -5.53 -3.59
CA ARG A 61 6.20 -4.87 -4.42
C ARG A 61 5.84 -4.90 -5.90
N ALA A 62 5.43 -6.05 -6.43
CA ALA A 62 5.01 -6.19 -7.82
C ALA A 62 3.79 -5.33 -8.13
N PHE A 63 2.82 -5.28 -7.21
CA PHE A 63 1.68 -4.38 -7.32
C PHE A 63 2.12 -2.92 -7.38
N MET A 64 2.93 -2.46 -6.42
CA MET A 64 3.44 -1.08 -6.40
C MET A 64 4.23 -0.72 -7.67
N GLN A 65 4.94 -1.69 -8.27
CA GLN A 65 5.64 -1.52 -9.55
C GLN A 65 4.69 -1.43 -10.75
N ALA A 66 3.54 -2.14 -10.69
CA ALA A 66 2.53 -2.15 -11.74
C ALA A 66 1.55 -0.97 -11.68
N ILE A 67 1.43 -0.30 -10.53
CA ILE A 67 0.65 0.94 -10.40
C ILE A 67 1.23 2.01 -11.36
N PRO A 68 0.38 2.66 -12.19
CA PRO A 68 0.77 3.80 -13.02
C PRO A 68 1.51 4.88 -12.24
N ASP A 69 2.48 5.56 -12.86
CA ASP A 69 3.32 6.55 -12.17
C ASP A 69 2.49 7.65 -11.50
N ALA A 70 1.41 8.09 -12.17
CA ALA A 70 0.47 9.07 -11.63
C ALA A 70 -0.14 8.63 -10.29
N GLU A 71 -0.75 7.43 -10.25
CA GLU A 71 -1.35 6.87 -9.02
C GLU A 71 -0.30 6.64 -7.92
N ARG A 72 0.93 6.25 -8.28
CA ARG A 72 2.02 6.11 -7.32
C ARG A 72 2.39 7.44 -6.68
N ARG A 73 2.45 8.53 -7.47
CA ARG A 73 2.70 9.89 -6.98
C ARG A 73 1.55 10.39 -6.11
N GLU A 74 0.30 10.11 -6.47
CA GLU A 74 -0.88 10.46 -5.66
C GLU A 74 -0.80 9.82 -4.26
N ILE A 75 -0.50 8.53 -4.19
CA ILE A 75 -0.34 7.83 -2.90
C ILE A 75 0.81 8.46 -2.09
N GLY A 76 1.94 8.75 -2.73
CA GLY A 76 3.08 9.41 -2.08
C GLY A 76 2.70 10.76 -1.46
N TYR A 77 2.11 11.66 -2.25
CA TYR A 77 1.70 12.98 -1.77
C TYR A 77 0.58 12.92 -0.73
N ALA A 78 -0.34 11.95 -0.83
CA ALA A 78 -1.37 11.77 0.17
C ALA A 78 -0.76 11.38 1.53
N LEU A 79 0.30 10.56 1.54
CA LEU A 79 1.02 10.22 2.78
C LEU A 79 1.76 11.44 3.36
N ASP A 80 2.40 12.27 2.53
CA ASP A 80 3.06 13.50 2.98
C ASP A 80 2.04 14.48 3.59
N ASN A 81 0.89 14.65 2.95
CA ASN A 81 -0.21 15.49 3.44
C ASN A 81 -0.77 14.96 4.78
N ARG A 82 -0.90 13.63 4.92
CA ARG A 82 -1.29 12.99 6.18
C ARG A 82 -0.29 13.26 7.30
N ALA A 83 1.00 13.19 7.00
CA ALA A 83 2.07 13.50 7.94
C ALA A 83 2.05 14.98 8.36
N ALA A 84 1.62 15.87 7.46
CA ALA A 84 1.38 17.29 7.74
C ALA A 84 0.08 17.59 8.51
N GLY A 85 -0.70 16.57 8.89
CA GLY A 85 -1.89 16.71 9.73
C GLY A 85 -3.22 16.78 9.00
N LEU A 86 -3.24 16.61 7.67
CA LEU A 86 -4.51 16.62 6.91
C LEU A 86 -5.34 15.36 7.18
N THR A 87 -6.66 15.50 7.05
CA THR A 87 -7.55 14.33 7.07
C THR A 87 -7.33 13.44 5.83
N PRO A 88 -7.71 12.16 5.87
CA PRO A 88 -7.54 11.26 4.73
C PRO A 88 -8.17 11.74 3.41
N GLY A 89 -9.36 12.35 3.47
CA GLY A 89 -10.03 12.90 2.29
C GLY A 89 -9.25 14.08 1.70
N GLU A 90 -8.97 15.10 2.51
CA GLU A 90 -8.24 16.30 2.10
C GLU A 90 -6.83 15.97 1.57
N ALA A 91 -6.15 15.02 2.22
CA ALA A 91 -4.83 14.58 1.81
C ALA A 91 -4.82 13.97 0.41
N MET A 92 -5.85 13.16 0.09
CA MET A 92 -6.00 12.52 -1.21
C MET A 92 -6.43 13.51 -2.29
N GLU A 93 -7.42 14.37 -2.01
CA GLU A 93 -7.88 15.40 -2.95
C GLU A 93 -6.72 16.34 -3.35
N ARG A 94 -5.93 16.78 -2.37
CA ARG A 94 -4.76 17.63 -2.61
C ARG A 94 -3.67 16.92 -3.40
N ALA A 95 -3.49 15.61 -3.18
CA ALA A 95 -2.53 14.80 -3.93
C ALA A 95 -2.93 14.65 -5.41
N GLN A 96 -4.22 14.34 -5.66
CA GLN A 96 -4.77 14.25 -7.01
C GLN A 96 -4.68 15.57 -7.76
N ALA A 97 -5.06 16.68 -7.11
CA ALA A 97 -4.96 18.01 -7.71
C ALA A 97 -3.52 18.36 -8.10
N ARG A 98 -2.53 17.99 -7.26
CA ARG A 98 -1.11 18.18 -7.56
C ARG A 98 -0.67 17.35 -8.77
N VAL A 99 -1.00 16.06 -8.81
CA VAL A 99 -0.61 15.17 -9.91
C VAL A 99 -1.29 15.59 -11.22
N ALA A 100 -2.56 15.98 -11.19
CA ALA A 100 -3.25 16.54 -12.35
C ALA A 100 -2.54 17.79 -12.91
N GLY A 101 -2.09 18.70 -12.04
CA GLY A 101 -1.31 19.87 -12.45
C GLY A 101 0.09 19.54 -12.96
N GLU A 102 0.73 18.47 -12.47
CA GLU A 102 2.01 17.96 -13.00
C GLU A 102 1.83 17.36 -14.40
N ILE A 103 0.78 16.54 -14.60
CA ILE A 103 0.45 15.94 -15.90
C ILE A 103 0.14 17.03 -16.93
N ALA A 104 -0.68 18.03 -16.57
CA ALA A 104 -1.06 19.11 -17.46
C ALA A 104 0.16 19.91 -17.97
N ARG A 105 1.15 20.15 -17.10
CA ARG A 105 2.40 20.85 -17.47
C ARG A 105 3.39 20.02 -18.29
N GLN A 106 3.25 18.69 -18.27
CA GLN A 106 4.10 17.78 -19.06
C GLN A 106 3.50 17.45 -20.44
N GLY A 107 2.24 17.85 -20.68
CA GLY A 107 1.54 17.68 -21.95
C GLY A 107 1.58 18.91 -22.87
N GLU A 108 2.23 20.00 -22.45
CA GLU A 108 2.60 21.17 -23.27
C GLU A 108 4.01 20.99 -23.85
#